data_AF-A0A927Y2W8-F1
#
_entry.id   AF-A0A927Y2W8-F1
#
_cell.length_a   1.000
_cell.length_b   1.000
_cell.length_c   1.000
_cell.angle_alpha   90.00
_cell.angle_beta   90.00
_cell.angle_gamma   90.00
#
_symmetry.space_group_name_H-M   'P 1'
#
loop_
_entity.id
_entity.type
_entity.pdbx_description
1 polymer ?
#
loop_
_entity_poly.entity_id
_entity_poly.type
_entity_poly.pdbx_seq_one_letter_code
_entity_poly.pdbx_strand_id
1 'polypeptide(L)'
;MCRKDPNLIMYSAGAKYHHEALNGNGYPEGLTKKDIPLEGQIIRVADEFDAIVSKRQYKSHIGITDTLNILVEECKPSGNSKYRKNKSNCC
;
A
#
# COMPACT_ATOMS: atom_id res chain seq x y z
N MET A 1 11.69 -3.37 15.96
CA MET A 1 12.84 -3.81 15.14
C MET A 1 13.61 -2.62 14.54
N CYS A 2 12.99 -1.52 14.08
CA CYS A 2 13.75 -0.28 13.73
C CYS A 2 13.88 0.75 14.88
N ARG A 3 12.88 0.87 15.76
CA ARG A 3 12.88 1.85 16.87
C ARG A 3 13.84 1.57 18.03
N LYS A 4 14.47 0.38 18.06
CA LYS A 4 15.40 -0.01 19.12
C LYS A 4 16.84 0.44 18.84
N ASP A 5 17.17 0.67 17.57
CA ASP A 5 18.48 1.13 17.14
C ASP A 5 18.43 2.66 16.93
N PRO A 6 19.23 3.45 17.65
CA PRO A 6 19.27 4.91 17.52
C PRO A 6 19.48 5.41 16.09
N ASN A 7 20.25 4.68 15.28
CA ASN A 7 20.57 5.06 13.91
C ASN A 7 19.41 4.85 12.93
N LEU A 8 18.47 3.97 13.29
CA LEU A 8 17.33 3.61 12.43
C LEU A 8 16.02 4.29 12.83
N ILE A 9 16.02 5.09 13.91
CA ILE A 9 14.82 5.78 14.40
C ILE A 9 14.23 6.68 13.32
N MET A 10 15.08 7.43 12.61
CA MET A 10 14.65 8.36 11.56
C MET A 10 13.88 7.68 10.42
N TYR A 11 14.18 6.42 10.10
CA TYR A 11 13.52 5.66 9.03
C TYR A 11 12.35 4.80 9.52
N SER A 12 12.10 4.79 10.84
CA SER A 12 11.14 3.86 11.44
C SER A 12 9.69 4.15 11.04
N ALA A 13 9.38 5.39 10.63
CA ALA A 13 8.04 5.78 10.22
C ALA A 13 7.57 5.03 8.98
N GLY A 14 8.42 4.92 7.95
CA GLY A 14 8.12 4.15 6.75
C GLY A 14 7.76 2.70 7.05
N ALA A 15 8.65 1.99 7.74
CA ALA A 15 8.41 0.59 8.10
C ALA A 15 7.18 0.39 8.99
N LYS A 16 6.85 1.36 9.85
CA LYS A 16 5.70 1.25 10.76
C LYS A 16 4.36 1.54 10.08
N TYR A 17 4.31 2.56 9.23
CA TYR A 17 3.05 3.13 8.74
C TYR A 17 2.73 2.81 7.27
N HIS A 18 3.62 2.15 6.51
CA HIS A 18 3.36 1.81 5.11
C HIS A 18 2.20 0.82 4.88
N HIS A 19 1.60 0.25 5.93
CA HIS A 19 0.37 -0.56 5.82
C HIS A 19 -0.91 0.21 6.21
N GLU A 20 -0.79 1.48 6.61
CA GLU A 20 -1.94 2.35 6.84
C GLU A 20 -2.60 2.75 5.53
N ALA A 21 -3.92 2.94 5.55
CA ALA A 21 -4.70 3.33 4.39
C ALA A 21 -5.33 4.70 4.62
N LEU A 22 -5.36 5.55 3.60
CA LEU A 22 -5.84 6.93 3.72
C LEU A 22 -7.29 7.05 4.24
N ASN A 23 -8.08 5.99 4.09
CA ASN A 23 -9.47 5.86 4.53
C ASN A 23 -9.65 5.27 5.94
N GLY A 24 -8.57 5.01 6.69
CA GLY A 24 -8.62 4.44 8.04
C GLY A 24 -8.76 2.92 8.11
N ASN A 25 -8.81 2.21 6.96
CA ASN A 25 -8.97 0.75 6.94
C ASN A 25 -7.63 -0.01 6.91
N GLY A 26 -6.53 0.67 7.22
CA GLY A 26 -5.18 0.10 7.29
C GLY A 26 -4.83 -0.42 8.69
N TYR A 27 -3.57 -0.84 8.84
CA TYR A 27 -3.02 -1.33 10.11
C TYR A 27 -1.57 -0.85 10.26
N PRO A 28 -1.01 -0.81 11.48
CA PRO A 28 -1.51 -1.33 12.75
C PRO A 28 -2.47 -0.44 13.56
N GLU A 29 -2.52 0.87 13.31
CA GLU A 29 -3.23 1.86 14.14
C GLU A 29 -4.55 2.33 13.51
N GLY A 30 -4.79 2.06 12.23
CA GLY A 30 -6.03 2.45 11.54
C GLY A 30 -6.10 3.96 11.28
N LEU A 31 -4.96 4.56 10.96
CA LEU A 31 -4.81 6.01 10.81
C LEU A 31 -5.48 6.53 9.54
N THR A 32 -5.85 7.80 9.56
CA THR A 32 -6.39 8.49 8.37
C THR A 32 -5.32 9.35 7.72
N LYS A 33 -5.55 9.80 6.47
CA LYS A 33 -4.58 10.58 5.66
C LYS A 33 -3.79 11.66 6.42
N LYS A 34 -4.41 12.37 7.36
CA LYS A 34 -3.78 13.47 8.10
C LYS A 34 -2.73 12.98 9.11
N ASP A 35 -2.89 11.77 9.61
CA ASP A 35 -2.09 11.21 10.70
C ASP A 35 -0.98 10.28 10.18
N ILE A 36 -1.04 9.88 8.90
CA ILE A 36 -0.03 9.03 8.26
C ILE A 36 1.15 9.91 7.79
N PRO A 37 2.39 9.66 8.26
CA PRO A 37 3.57 10.37 7.78
C PRO A 37 3.78 10.23 6.27
N LEU A 38 4.31 11.27 5.62
CA LEU A 38 4.52 11.29 4.16
C LEU A 38 5.36 10.10 3.67
N GLU A 39 6.40 9.73 4.41
CA GLU A 39 7.26 8.58 4.11
C GLU A 39 6.46 7.28 4.04
N GLY A 40 5.51 7.07 4.96
CA GLY A 40 4.61 5.91 4.96
C GLY A 40 3.68 5.90 3.75
N GLN A 41 3.16 7.07 3.36
CA GLN A 41 2.31 7.20 2.17
C GLN A 41 3.07 6.89 0.88
N ILE A 42 4.32 7.35 0.75
CA ILE A 42 5.16 7.08 -0.43
C ILE A 42 5.49 5.59 -0.53
N ILE A 43 5.93 4.98 0.58
CA ILE A 43 6.30 3.56 0.60
C ILE A 43 5.09 2.67 0.33
N ARG A 44 3.90 3.03 0.82
CA ARG A 44 2.65 2.31 0.52
C ARG A 44 2.40 2.20 -0.98
N VAL A 45 2.51 3.31 -1.72
CA VAL A 45 2.30 3.34 -3.17
C VAL A 45 3.36 2.49 -3.89
N ALA A 46 4.62 2.58 -3.45
CA ALA A 46 5.69 1.78 -4.02
C ALA A 46 5.49 0.26 -3.80
N ASP A 47 5.05 -0.14 -2.60
CA ASP A 47 4.75 -1.53 -2.23
C ASP A 47 3.58 -2.10 -3.05
N GLU A 48 2.52 -1.30 -3.24
CA GLU A 48 1.37 -1.69 -4.08
C GLU A 48 1.76 -1.82 -5.55
N PHE A 49 2.54 -0.87 -6.09
CA PHE A 49 3.05 -0.94 -7.45
C PHE A 49 3.88 -2.20 -7.66
N ASP A 50 4.85 -2.46 -6.78
CA ASP A 50 5.70 -3.64 -6.86
C ASP A 50 4.88 -4.94 -6.75
N ALA A 51 3.90 -4.98 -5.85
CA ALA A 51 3.01 -6.13 -5.69
C ALA A 51 2.18 -6.45 -6.95
N ILE A 52 1.88 -5.44 -7.79
CA ILE A 52 1.12 -5.60 -9.03
C ILE A 52 2.02 -5.98 -10.21
N VAL A 53 3.17 -5.33 -10.35
CA VAL A 53 4.10 -5.54 -11.49
C VAL A 53 4.91 -6.84 -11.33
N SER A 54 5.29 -7.18 -10.09
CA SER A 54 6.12 -8.34 -9.82
C SER A 54 5.42 -9.65 -10.15
N LYS A 55 6.11 -10.53 -10.89
CA LYS A 55 5.65 -11.89 -11.17
C LYS A 55 5.63 -12.70 -9.88
N ARG A 56 4.47 -12.80 -9.24
CA ARG A 56 4.23 -13.82 -8.22
C ARG A 56 3.86 -15.12 -8.91
N GLN A 57 4.21 -16.26 -8.33
CA GLN A 57 4.10 -17.61 -8.91
C GLN A 57 2.73 -17.95 -9.55
N TYR A 58 1.67 -17.20 -9.21
CA TYR A 58 0.29 -17.43 -9.62
C TYR A 58 -0.37 -16.25 -10.38
N LYS A 59 0.40 -15.21 -10.78
CA LYS A 59 -0.14 -14.04 -11.50
C LYS A 59 0.72 -13.74 -12.73
N SER A 60 0.12 -13.71 -13.92
CA SER A 60 0.76 -13.15 -15.11
C SER A 60 0.99 -11.66 -14.88
N HIS A 61 2.22 -11.17 -15.14
CA HIS A 61 2.58 -9.76 -14.95
C HIS A 61 1.56 -8.86 -15.64
N ILE A 62 1.14 -7.82 -14.91
CA ILE A 62 0.36 -6.73 -15.47
C ILE A 62 1.35 -5.75 -16.09
N GLY A 63 1.06 -5.24 -17.29
CA GLY A 63 1.92 -4.24 -17.92
C GLY A 63 2.04 -2.99 -17.04
N ILE A 64 3.14 -2.25 -17.19
CA ILE A 64 3.36 -1.01 -16.42
C ILE A 64 2.19 -0.04 -16.60
N THR A 65 1.71 0.12 -17.84
CA THR A 65 0.57 0.98 -18.18
C THR A 65 -0.71 0.57 -17.45
N ASP A 66 -1.02 -0.72 -17.42
CA ASP A 66 -2.22 -1.24 -16.76
C ASP A 66 -2.13 -1.08 -15.23
N THR A 67 -0.93 -1.26 -14.67
CA THR A 67 -0.69 -1.03 -13.24
C THR A 67 -0.93 0.42 -12.86
N LEU A 68 -0.44 1.36 -13.67
CA LEU A 68 -0.68 2.79 -13.44
C LEU A 68 -2.17 3.12 -13.51
N ASN A 69 -2.91 2.53 -14.46
CA ASN A 69 -4.36 2.73 -14.55
C ASN A 69 -5.08 2.26 -13.28
N ILE A 70 -4.70 1.09 -12.74
CA ILE A 70 -5.27 0.55 -11.49
C ILE A 70 -5.01 1.52 -10.32
N LEU A 71 -3.76 1.97 -10.14
CA LEU A 71 -3.41 2.89 -9.04
C LEU A 71 -4.18 4.22 -9.14
N VAL A 72 -4.35 4.76 -10.35
CA VAL A 72 -5.13 5.98 -10.59
C VAL A 72 -6.62 5.76 -10.32
N GLU A 73 -7.16 4.59 -10.63
CA GLU A 73 -8.56 4.26 -10.31
C GLU A 73 -8.80 4.18 -8.81
N GLU A 74 -7.86 3.63 -8.04
CA GLU A 74 -7.97 3.53 -6.57
C GLU A 74 -7.93 4.90 -5.87
N CYS A 75 -7.38 5.93 -6.52
CA CYS A 75 -7.38 7.30 -6.01
C CYS A 75 -8.76 7.98 -6.07
N LYS A 76 -9.75 7.41 -6.79
CA LYS A 76 -11.08 8.01 -6.94
C LYS A 76 -11.93 7.74 -5.69
N PRO A 77 -12.59 8.76 -5.10
CA PRO A 77 -13.50 8.54 -3.97
C PRO A 77 -14.63 7.60 -4.40
N SER A 78 -14.82 6.54 -3.60
CA SER A 78 -15.63 5.35 -3.87
C SER A 78 -16.88 5.59 -4.73
N GLY A 79 -16.81 5.15 -5.98
CA GLY A 79 -17.94 4.73 -6.80
C GLY A 79 -17.61 3.40 -7.49
N ASN A 80 -17.76 2.27 -6.76
CA ASN A 80 -17.66 0.90 -7.28
C ASN A 80 -16.37 0.56 -8.10
N SER A 81 -15.23 0.38 -7.42
CA SER A 81 -14.09 -0.32 -8.03
C SER A 81 -14.42 -1.82 -8.20
N LYS A 82 -14.49 -2.28 -9.46
CA LYS A 82 -14.80 -3.67 -9.84
C LYS A 82 -13.69 -4.67 -9.45
N TYR A 83 -12.53 -4.20 -8.97
CA TYR A 83 -11.39 -5.01 -8.55
C TYR A 83 -11.44 -5.50 -7.09
N ARG A 84 -12.50 -5.19 -6.31
CA ARG A 84 -12.72 -5.77 -4.97
C ARG A 84 -13.15 -7.25 -4.95
N LYS A 85 -13.42 -7.88 -6.10
CA LYS A 85 -14.14 -9.17 -6.15
C LYS A 85 -13.32 -10.46 -6.07
N ASN A 86 -11.99 -10.41 -6.01
CA ASN A 86 -11.18 -11.64 -5.86
C ASN A 86 -10.29 -11.64 -4.61
N LYS A 87 -10.81 -11.15 -3.48
CA LYS A 87 -10.25 -11.48 -2.15
C LYS A 87 -10.93 -12.73 -1.58
N SER A 88 -10.96 -13.80 -2.38
CA SER A 88 -11.20 -15.16 -1.88
C SER A 88 -9.85 -15.76 -1.53
N ASN A 89 -9.60 -15.86 -0.23
CA ASN A 89 -8.53 -16.62 0.43
C ASN A 89 -7.11 -16.42 -0.12
N CYS A 90 -6.37 -15.53 0.53
CA CYS A 90 -4.98 -15.84 0.83
C CYS A 90 -4.72 -15.38 2.27
N CYS A 91 -4.17 -16.32 3.04
CA CYS A 91 -4.05 -16.38 4.48
C CYS A 91 -3.51 -15.12 5.17
#